data_AF-A0ABD3FJB3-F1
#
_entry.id   AF-A0ABD3FJB3-F1
#
_cell.length_a   1.000
_cell.length_b   1.000
_cell.length_c   1.000
_cell.angle_alpha   90.00
_cell.angle_beta   90.00
_cell.angle_gamma   90.00
#
_symmetry.space_group_name_H-M   'P 1'
#
loop_
_entity.id
_entity.type
_entity.pdbx_description
1 polymer ?
#
loop_
_entity_poly.entity_id
_entity_poly.type
_entity_poly.pdbx_seq_one_letter_code
_entity_poly.pdbx_strand_id
1 'polypeptide(L)'
;MPSSNVAKRSASAPLPRRLTASSSMSSYNGEGVPLSAGMPEYLELPDQVKNMLTRQISAAVEDVLDSMMREGTEDAHWRGRMRKDGIVYYEDRESVTKEQTRFCCVDTTEASVEEVINLFVVSDTDMLLQRCRIMYDNIMDARVLHVLEHPSDERPMRSSYVRYTAFKARTLQRNHRDMCVVVSTDVIQHPDGSTVGYCVWDSLNLPDVSQFNVPQGFIRTRMFRSGYFVQNSGEPGALTKVAYIVGIEAGGLAPRLTTRYYMPRFGEVLSRIIAHLRRRQLDPSTFVSPSEWTDKRMVEFCQCCTKHFGAVKLLDTRRYNCVSCGDVICHACHHVEEIELPGARNTSVGICVGCKTNNTSSRSSRLSRWSSWGTSFSSDSTESSTRSLPV
;
A
#
# COMPACT_ATOMS: atom_id res chain seq x y z
N MET A 1 4.49 -71.99 20.96
CA MET A 1 4.76 -71.85 19.50
C MET A 1 3.60 -72.55 18.80
N PRO A 2 2.84 -71.92 17.87
CA PRO A 2 3.32 -70.94 16.90
C PRO A 2 2.46 -69.67 16.71
N SER A 3 3.15 -68.71 16.08
CA SER A 3 2.81 -67.47 15.39
C SER A 3 1.35 -67.15 15.00
N SER A 4 0.88 -65.97 15.41
CA SER A 4 -0.27 -65.29 14.79
C SER A 4 0.21 -64.24 13.79
N ASN A 5 -0.17 -64.44 12.52
CA ASN A 5 0.09 -63.57 11.37
C ASN A 5 -0.57 -62.19 11.50
N VAL A 6 0.18 -61.16 11.11
CA VAL A 6 -0.23 -59.76 10.98
C VAL A 6 -1.09 -59.59 9.72
N ALA A 7 -2.37 -59.27 9.89
CA ALA A 7 -3.24 -58.81 8.81
C ALA A 7 -3.17 -57.28 8.70
N LYS A 8 -2.63 -56.79 7.58
CA LYS A 8 -2.61 -55.38 7.19
C LYS A 8 -4.05 -54.91 6.92
N ARG A 9 -4.55 -53.94 7.69
CA ARG A 9 -5.77 -53.18 7.37
C ARG A 9 -5.42 -52.03 6.42
N SER A 10 -6.09 -52.01 5.28
CA SER A 10 -6.03 -50.98 4.24
C SER A 10 -6.34 -49.59 4.79
N ALA A 11 -5.49 -48.63 4.44
CA ALA A 11 -5.69 -47.22 4.70
C ALA A 11 -6.79 -46.69 3.76
N SER A 12 -7.90 -46.25 4.35
CA SER A 12 -8.96 -45.49 3.68
C SER A 12 -8.46 -44.10 3.28
N ALA A 13 -8.59 -43.77 2.00
CA ALA A 13 -8.21 -42.49 1.41
C ALA A 13 -9.04 -41.32 1.99
N PRO A 14 -8.46 -40.11 2.18
CA PRO A 14 -9.21 -38.95 2.65
C PRO A 14 -9.98 -38.30 1.50
N LEU A 15 -11.29 -38.14 1.70
CA LEU A 15 -12.19 -37.37 0.83
C LEU A 15 -11.77 -35.89 0.78
N PRO A 16 -11.86 -35.21 -0.38
CA PRO A 16 -11.44 -33.83 -0.52
C PRO A 16 -12.45 -32.90 0.18
N ARG A 17 -11.97 -32.22 1.20
CA ARG A 17 -12.69 -31.21 1.97
C ARG A 17 -12.92 -29.98 1.08
N ARG A 18 -14.12 -29.84 0.52
CA ARG A 18 -14.61 -28.64 -0.16
C ARG A 18 -14.48 -27.45 0.81
N LEU A 19 -13.49 -26.58 0.59
CA LEU A 19 -13.36 -25.30 1.26
C LEU A 19 -14.25 -24.29 0.53
N THR A 20 -15.50 -24.15 0.95
CA THR A 20 -16.32 -22.98 0.63
C THR A 20 -15.96 -21.87 1.62
N ALA A 21 -14.93 -21.09 1.29
CA ALA A 21 -14.66 -19.83 1.97
C ALA A 21 -15.57 -18.75 1.38
N SER A 22 -16.81 -18.63 1.88
CA SER A 22 -17.57 -17.39 1.81
C SER A 22 -17.41 -16.68 3.16
N SER A 23 -16.32 -15.95 3.36
CA SER A 23 -16.21 -15.04 4.50
C SER A 23 -16.99 -13.77 4.17
N SER A 24 -18.32 -13.81 4.29
CA SER A 24 -19.08 -12.57 4.49
C SER A 24 -18.72 -12.07 5.88
N MET A 25 -17.84 -11.07 5.97
CA MET A 25 -17.56 -10.40 7.23
C MET A 25 -18.83 -9.67 7.67
N SER A 26 -19.53 -10.26 8.63
CA SER A 26 -20.78 -9.73 9.19
C SER A 26 -20.47 -8.49 10.04
N SER A 27 -21.23 -7.41 9.84
CA SER A 27 -21.21 -6.18 10.65
C SER A 27 -21.77 -6.38 12.07
N TYR A 28 -22.00 -7.63 12.47
CA TYR A 28 -22.65 -8.03 13.71
C TYR A 28 -21.68 -8.85 14.56
N ASN A 29 -21.78 -8.70 15.88
CA ASN A 29 -21.05 -9.52 16.85
C ASN A 29 -21.55 -10.97 16.83
N GLY A 30 -20.90 -11.86 17.60
CA GLY A 30 -21.26 -13.28 17.69
C GLY A 30 -22.68 -13.56 18.22
N GLU A 31 -23.40 -12.54 18.67
CA GLU A 31 -24.78 -12.59 19.16
C GLU A 31 -25.77 -11.93 18.17
N GLY A 32 -25.32 -11.48 16.99
CA GLY A 32 -26.18 -10.86 15.99
C GLY A 32 -26.53 -9.40 16.27
N VAL A 33 -25.79 -8.71 17.15
CA VAL A 33 -25.93 -7.27 17.42
C VAL A 33 -24.92 -6.50 16.57
N PRO A 34 -25.30 -5.38 15.92
CA PRO A 34 -24.35 -4.55 15.19
C PRO A 34 -23.18 -4.17 16.11
N LEU A 35 -21.95 -4.31 15.64
CA LEU A 35 -20.75 -3.89 16.39
C LEU A 35 -20.76 -2.39 16.73
N SER A 36 -21.68 -1.64 16.12
CA SER A 36 -21.93 -0.21 16.25
C SER A 36 -23.02 0.19 17.24
N ALA A 37 -23.65 -0.75 17.95
CA ALA A 37 -24.77 -0.44 18.85
C ALA A 37 -24.39 0.69 19.84
N GLY A 38 -24.89 1.90 19.60
CA GLY A 38 -24.67 3.09 20.42
C GLY A 38 -23.90 4.26 19.76
N MET A 39 -23.33 4.09 18.56
CA MET A 39 -22.69 5.21 17.83
C MET A 39 -23.63 5.74 16.74
N PRO A 40 -23.85 7.06 16.65
CA PRO A 40 -24.71 7.64 15.62
C PRO A 40 -24.11 7.46 14.22
N GLU A 41 -24.98 7.28 13.24
CA GLU A 41 -24.61 7.12 11.83
C GLU A 41 -24.02 8.42 11.24
N TYR A 42 -24.49 9.56 11.74
CA TYR A 42 -24.03 10.90 11.41
C TYR A 42 -23.99 11.78 12.67
N LEU A 43 -23.01 12.67 12.77
CA LEU A 43 -22.85 13.63 13.85
C LEU A 43 -23.30 15.00 13.39
N GLU A 44 -24.28 15.58 14.07
CA GLU A 44 -24.54 17.02 13.97
C GLU A 44 -23.54 17.77 14.82
N LEU A 45 -22.68 18.57 14.17
CA LEU A 45 -21.66 19.36 14.83
C LEU A 45 -22.05 20.84 14.82
N PRO A 46 -22.05 21.53 15.98
CA PRO A 46 -22.18 22.99 16.02
C PRO A 46 -21.04 23.66 15.25
N ASP A 47 -21.29 24.84 14.66
CA ASP A 47 -20.28 25.54 13.85
C ASP A 47 -19.01 25.89 14.63
N GLN A 48 -19.13 26.15 15.94
CA GLN A 48 -17.97 26.32 16.81
C GLN A 48 -17.08 25.08 16.83
N VAL A 49 -17.68 23.88 16.91
CA VAL A 49 -16.95 22.61 16.90
C VAL A 49 -16.34 22.35 15.53
N LYS A 50 -17.06 22.61 14.43
CA LYS A 50 -16.52 22.53 13.07
C LYS A 50 -15.27 23.41 12.94
N ASN A 51 -15.35 24.67 13.35
CA ASN A 51 -14.25 25.62 13.29
C ASN A 51 -13.05 25.22 14.17
N MET A 52 -13.29 24.54 15.29
CA MET A 52 -12.21 23.97 16.11
C MET A 52 -11.53 22.79 15.42
N LEU A 53 -12.31 21.86 14.86
CA LEU A 53 -11.78 20.70 14.15
C LEU A 53 -11.03 21.09 12.88
N THR A 54 -11.52 22.07 12.12
CA THR A 54 -10.81 22.62 10.95
C THR A 54 -9.46 23.21 11.36
N ARG A 55 -9.41 24.02 12.42
CA ARG A 55 -8.12 24.56 12.92
C ARG A 55 -7.18 23.47 13.43
N GLN A 56 -7.71 22.48 14.14
CA GLN A 56 -6.93 21.34 14.62
C GLN A 56 -6.29 20.59 13.45
N ILE A 57 -7.06 20.24 12.42
CA ILE A 57 -6.53 19.47 11.30
C ILE A 57 -5.59 20.29 10.43
N SER A 58 -5.83 21.60 10.25
CA SER A 58 -4.89 22.49 9.56
C SER A 58 -3.52 22.53 10.25
N ALA A 59 -3.49 22.68 11.58
CA ALA A 59 -2.23 22.67 12.33
C ALA A 59 -1.50 21.31 12.21
N ALA A 60 -2.24 20.20 12.24
CA ALA A 60 -1.66 18.87 12.05
C ALA A 60 -1.11 18.66 10.63
N VAL A 61 -1.74 19.25 9.60
CA VAL A 61 -1.24 19.24 8.22
C VAL A 61 0.06 20.02 8.11
N GLU A 62 0.11 21.24 8.64
CA GLU A 62 1.32 22.08 8.65
C GLU A 62 2.49 21.33 9.31
N ASP A 63 2.30 20.77 10.51
CA ASP A 63 3.32 19.97 11.20
C ASP A 63 3.80 18.76 10.38
N VAL A 64 2.89 18.08 9.67
CA VAL A 64 3.25 16.93 8.83
C VAL A 64 4.08 17.38 7.63
N LEU A 65 3.65 18.43 6.92
CA LEU A 65 4.37 18.97 5.76
C LEU A 65 5.76 19.45 6.17
N ASP A 66 5.86 20.26 7.23
CA ASP A 66 7.14 20.77 7.74
C ASP A 66 8.11 19.63 8.12
N SER A 67 7.57 18.53 8.65
CA SER A 67 8.39 17.38 9.04
C SER A 67 8.84 16.49 7.87
N MET A 68 8.25 16.61 6.67
CA MET A 68 8.44 15.66 5.58
C MET A 68 8.95 16.26 4.26
N MET A 69 8.80 17.58 4.07
CA MET A 69 9.13 18.29 2.83
C MET A 69 10.63 18.35 2.50
N ARG A 70 11.51 17.90 3.40
CA ARG A 70 12.95 17.81 3.11
C ARG A 70 13.24 16.71 2.09
N GLU A 71 14.26 16.96 1.25
CA GLU A 71 14.66 16.07 0.15
C GLU A 71 14.95 14.64 0.64
N GLY A 72 15.62 14.53 1.79
CA GLY A 72 15.73 13.28 2.56
C GLY A 72 14.67 13.20 3.65
N THR A 73 14.13 11.99 3.89
CA THR A 73 13.34 11.74 5.11
C THR A 73 14.23 11.74 6.35
N GLU A 74 15.51 11.34 6.24
CA GLU A 74 16.42 11.37 7.39
C GLU A 74 16.89 12.80 7.66
N ASP A 75 16.64 13.27 8.87
CA ASP A 75 17.02 14.61 9.33
C ASP A 75 17.11 14.63 10.87
N ALA A 76 17.09 15.83 11.46
CA ALA A 76 17.08 15.99 12.92
C ALA A 76 15.85 15.32 13.58
N HIS A 77 14.68 15.37 12.93
CA HIS A 77 13.42 14.85 13.44
C HIS A 77 13.31 13.35 13.22
N TRP A 78 13.66 12.85 12.03
CA TRP A 78 13.47 11.46 11.62
C TRP A 78 14.79 10.71 11.56
N ARG A 79 14.98 9.74 12.46
CA ARG A 79 16.19 8.89 12.47
C ARG A 79 15.91 7.54 11.84
N GLY A 80 16.76 7.12 10.92
CA GLY A 80 16.66 5.80 10.28
C GLY A 80 16.72 4.66 11.30
N ARG A 81 15.88 3.64 11.12
CA ARG A 81 15.80 2.48 12.04
C ARG A 81 16.04 1.15 11.37
N MET A 82 15.35 0.89 10.27
CA MET A 82 15.52 -0.35 9.52
C MET A 82 15.03 -0.20 8.08
N ARG A 83 15.45 -1.14 7.23
CA ARG A 83 14.87 -1.37 5.91
C ARG A 83 14.36 -2.80 5.85
N LYS A 84 13.15 -3.01 5.37
CA LYS A 84 12.54 -4.34 5.22
C LYS A 84 11.56 -4.33 4.05
N ASP A 85 11.69 -5.29 3.14
CA ASP A 85 10.78 -5.50 2.00
C ASP A 85 10.58 -4.23 1.14
N GLY A 86 11.65 -3.47 0.89
CA GLY A 86 11.62 -2.20 0.14
C GLY A 86 11.26 -0.97 0.99
N ILE A 87 10.61 -1.17 2.14
CA ILE A 87 10.20 -0.10 3.04
C ILE A 87 11.34 0.34 3.96
N VAL A 88 11.52 1.65 4.08
CA VAL A 88 12.44 2.28 5.05
C VAL A 88 11.66 2.84 6.22
N TYR A 89 12.13 2.58 7.44
CA TYR A 89 11.45 2.98 8.67
C TYR A 89 12.26 4.01 9.44
N TYR A 90 11.57 5.05 9.91
CA TYR A 90 12.14 6.14 10.70
C TYR A 90 11.38 6.31 12.01
N GLU A 91 12.06 6.79 13.05
CA GLU A 91 11.42 7.16 14.32
C GLU A 91 11.64 8.64 14.60
N ASP A 92 10.58 9.31 15.04
CA ASP A 92 10.62 10.67 15.56
C ASP A 92 10.79 10.62 17.07
N ARG A 93 11.89 11.20 17.54
CA ARG A 93 12.25 11.24 18.97
C ARG A 93 12.18 12.64 19.57
N GLU A 94 11.96 13.65 18.75
CA GLU A 94 12.12 15.05 19.16
C GLU A 94 10.77 15.74 19.33
N SER A 95 9.74 15.35 18.56
CA SER A 95 8.40 15.99 18.62
C SER A 95 7.39 15.31 19.56
N VAL A 96 7.80 14.30 20.34
CA VAL A 96 6.89 13.44 21.13
C VAL A 96 7.12 13.55 22.63
N THR A 97 6.05 13.45 23.42
CA THR A 97 6.13 13.28 24.88
C THR A 97 6.56 11.85 25.26
N LYS A 98 6.77 11.58 26.56
CA LYS A 98 7.17 10.26 27.06
C LYS A 98 6.09 9.18 26.88
N GLU A 99 4.84 9.58 26.71
CA GLU A 99 3.67 8.70 26.54
C GLU A 99 3.33 8.49 25.06
N GLN A 100 3.97 9.27 24.19
CA GLN A 100 3.74 9.29 22.76
C GLN A 100 4.82 8.51 22.01
N THR A 101 4.45 8.06 20.83
CA THR A 101 5.36 7.41 19.91
C THR A 101 5.01 7.89 18.51
N ARG A 102 6.02 8.37 17.77
CA ARG A 102 5.84 8.77 16.37
C ARG A 102 6.91 8.12 15.50
N PHE A 103 6.48 7.50 14.41
CA PHE A 103 7.34 6.83 13.45
C PHE A 103 6.74 6.97 12.05
N CYS A 104 7.53 6.74 11.02
CA CYS A 104 7.02 6.63 9.66
C CYS A 104 7.66 5.46 8.93
N CYS A 105 6.97 5.00 7.89
CA CYS A 105 7.48 4.05 6.92
C CYS A 105 7.35 4.66 5.53
N VAL A 106 8.39 4.51 4.72
CA VAL A 106 8.52 5.18 3.42
C VAL A 106 8.81 4.14 2.36
N ASP A 107 8.09 4.26 1.25
CA ASP A 107 8.28 3.48 0.03
C ASP A 107 8.10 4.41 -1.19
N THR A 108 8.24 3.85 -2.39
CA THR A 108 8.07 4.56 -3.66
C THR A 108 7.11 3.82 -4.58
N THR A 109 6.44 4.55 -5.47
CA THR A 109 5.50 4.01 -6.46
C THR A 109 5.58 4.77 -7.78
N GLU A 110 5.17 4.15 -8.86
CA GLU A 110 5.00 4.78 -10.17
C GLU A 110 3.67 5.54 -10.28
N ALA A 111 2.77 5.37 -9.30
CA ALA A 111 1.49 6.08 -9.27
C ALA A 111 1.68 7.59 -9.05
N SER A 112 0.80 8.40 -9.64
CA SER A 112 0.82 9.85 -9.44
C SER A 112 0.46 10.21 -8.00
N VAL A 113 0.79 11.43 -7.59
CA VAL A 113 0.42 11.94 -6.26
C VAL A 113 -1.11 11.90 -6.08
N GLU A 114 -1.85 12.35 -7.09
CA GLU A 114 -3.31 12.33 -7.14
C GLU A 114 -3.88 10.91 -7.04
N GLU A 115 -3.29 9.92 -7.72
CA GLU A 115 -3.75 8.53 -7.64
C GLU A 115 -3.63 7.97 -6.22
N VAL A 116 -2.55 8.32 -5.50
CA VAL A 116 -2.36 7.93 -4.10
C VAL A 116 -3.38 8.66 -3.21
N ILE A 117 -3.53 9.99 -3.36
CA ILE A 117 -4.43 10.77 -2.50
C ILE A 117 -5.90 10.44 -2.74
N ASN A 118 -6.29 10.10 -3.96
CA ASN A 118 -7.65 9.68 -4.31
C ASN A 118 -8.09 8.36 -3.62
N LEU A 119 -7.17 7.60 -3.00
CA LEU A 119 -7.54 6.48 -2.12
C LEU A 119 -8.21 6.95 -0.82
N PHE A 120 -8.00 8.21 -0.43
CA PHE A 120 -8.47 8.78 0.83
C PHE A 120 -9.59 9.80 0.67
N VAL A 121 -9.80 10.33 -0.54
CA VAL A 121 -10.96 11.16 -0.86
C VAL A 121 -12.20 10.27 -0.88
N VAL A 122 -13.15 10.52 0.04
CA VAL A 122 -14.36 9.70 0.22
C VAL A 122 -15.61 10.58 0.18
N SER A 123 -16.64 10.13 -0.54
CA SER A 123 -17.97 10.74 -0.63
C SER A 123 -18.89 10.30 0.50
N ASP A 124 -18.73 9.05 0.94
CA ASP A 124 -19.64 8.38 1.85
C ASP A 124 -18.94 7.24 2.61
N THR A 125 -19.70 6.64 3.54
CA THR A 125 -19.28 5.52 4.38
C THR A 125 -18.95 4.25 3.59
N ASP A 126 -19.68 3.95 2.52
CA ASP A 126 -19.48 2.72 1.75
C ASP A 126 -18.15 2.78 0.99
N MET A 127 -17.85 3.92 0.36
CA MET A 127 -16.55 4.14 -0.26
C MET A 127 -15.44 4.11 0.78
N LEU A 128 -15.59 4.77 1.94
CA LEU A 128 -14.60 4.70 3.01
C LEU A 128 -14.30 3.25 3.42
N LEU A 129 -15.33 2.44 3.62
CA LEU A 129 -15.18 1.05 4.01
C LEU A 129 -14.48 0.22 2.92
N GLN A 130 -14.83 0.45 1.64
CA GLN A 130 -14.13 -0.17 0.51
C GLN A 130 -12.64 0.19 0.50
N ARG A 131 -12.29 1.48 0.69
CA ARG A 131 -10.90 1.93 0.75
C ARG A 131 -10.17 1.35 1.96
N CYS A 132 -10.81 1.31 3.13
CA CYS A 132 -10.25 0.68 4.34
C CYS A 132 -9.94 -0.81 4.14
N ARG A 133 -10.73 -1.56 3.38
CA ARG A 133 -10.48 -2.98 3.10
C ARG A 133 -9.25 -3.23 2.23
N ILE A 134 -8.81 -2.25 1.45
CA ILE A 134 -7.53 -2.32 0.71
C ILE A 134 -6.36 -2.28 1.72
N MET A 135 -6.47 -1.40 2.71
CA MET A 135 -5.40 -1.08 3.66
C MET A 135 -5.31 -2.08 4.81
N TYR A 136 -6.47 -2.54 5.32
CA TYR A 136 -6.59 -3.24 6.58
C TYR A 136 -7.35 -4.55 6.42
N ASP A 137 -6.71 -5.67 6.77
CA ASP A 137 -7.30 -7.02 6.80
C ASP A 137 -8.19 -7.27 8.03
N ASN A 138 -8.09 -6.42 9.04
CA ASN A 138 -8.77 -6.55 10.32
C ASN A 138 -9.77 -5.42 10.56
N ILE A 139 -10.16 -4.65 9.54
CA ILE A 139 -11.23 -3.66 9.66
C ILE A 139 -12.55 -4.36 10.01
N MET A 140 -13.21 -3.88 11.04
CA MET A 140 -14.53 -4.32 11.48
C MET A 140 -15.61 -3.35 11.01
N ASP A 141 -15.30 -2.06 11.06
CA ASP A 141 -16.24 -0.99 10.76
C ASP A 141 -15.50 0.28 10.36
N ALA A 142 -16.11 1.09 9.51
CA ALA A 142 -15.63 2.42 9.14
C ALA A 142 -16.84 3.26 8.76
N ARG A 143 -16.93 4.48 9.29
CA ARG A 143 -18.02 5.42 9.01
C ARG A 143 -17.51 6.83 8.83
N VAL A 144 -18.04 7.54 7.84
CA VAL A 144 -17.95 9.00 7.78
C VAL A 144 -19.02 9.53 8.72
N LEU A 145 -18.59 10.18 9.81
CA LEU A 145 -19.49 10.70 10.81
C LEU A 145 -19.95 12.13 10.47
N HIS A 146 -19.11 12.92 9.82
CA HIS A 146 -19.45 14.28 9.41
C HIS A 146 -18.52 14.71 8.27
N VAL A 147 -19.00 15.53 7.34
CA VAL A 147 -18.15 16.14 6.30
C VAL A 147 -18.01 17.63 6.60
N LEU A 148 -16.76 18.08 6.78
CA LEU A 148 -16.42 19.48 7.04
C LEU A 148 -16.19 20.25 5.73
N GLU A 149 -15.58 19.59 4.74
CA GLU A 149 -15.29 20.14 3.43
C GLU A 149 -15.41 19.03 2.37
N HIS A 150 -16.22 19.26 1.34
CA HIS A 150 -16.32 18.36 0.19
C HIS A 150 -15.31 18.77 -0.89
N PRO A 151 -14.81 17.82 -1.70
CA PRO A 151 -14.15 18.14 -2.96
C PRO A 151 -14.97 19.07 -3.85
N SER A 152 -14.28 20.00 -4.51
CA SER A 152 -14.87 20.85 -5.54
C SER A 152 -14.26 20.55 -6.91
N ASP A 153 -14.89 21.04 -7.98
CA ASP A 153 -14.37 20.87 -9.34
C ASP A 153 -12.98 21.50 -9.52
N GLU A 154 -12.73 22.65 -8.90
CA GLU A 154 -11.43 23.32 -8.91
C GLU A 154 -10.39 22.59 -8.06
N ARG A 155 -10.84 21.88 -7.03
CA ARG A 155 -9.98 21.23 -6.03
C ARG A 155 -10.49 19.82 -5.71
N PRO A 156 -10.35 18.88 -6.66
CA PRO A 156 -10.97 17.55 -6.54
C PRO A 156 -10.35 16.69 -5.45
N MET A 157 -9.12 16.99 -5.02
CA MET A 157 -8.43 16.25 -3.94
C MET A 157 -8.59 16.90 -2.56
N ARG A 158 -9.18 18.10 -2.47
CA ARG A 158 -9.37 18.81 -1.20
C ARG A 158 -10.60 18.28 -0.49
N SER A 159 -10.44 17.68 0.67
CA SER A 159 -11.59 17.30 1.51
C SER A 159 -11.23 17.36 2.98
N SER A 160 -12.24 17.48 3.84
CA SER A 160 -12.08 17.35 5.28
C SER A 160 -13.30 16.70 5.90
N TYR A 161 -13.12 15.71 6.75
CA TYR A 161 -14.23 14.92 7.30
C TYR A 161 -13.86 14.27 8.63
N VAL A 162 -14.86 13.97 9.44
CA VAL A 162 -14.73 13.20 10.67
C VAL A 162 -15.05 11.75 10.35
N ARG A 163 -14.17 10.82 10.75
CA ARG A 163 -14.41 9.38 10.59
C ARG A 163 -14.25 8.60 11.89
N TYR A 164 -15.02 7.52 11.98
CA TYR A 164 -14.85 6.43 12.90
C TYR A 164 -14.28 5.23 12.17
N THR A 165 -13.38 4.48 12.82
CA THR A 165 -12.97 3.16 12.34
C THR A 165 -12.74 2.22 13.51
N ALA A 166 -13.11 0.96 13.32
CA ALA A 166 -12.99 -0.11 14.29
C ALA A 166 -12.18 -1.27 13.71
N PHE A 167 -11.27 -1.82 14.52
CA PHE A 167 -10.35 -2.87 14.14
C PHE A 167 -10.44 -4.06 15.09
N LYS A 168 -10.40 -5.26 14.49
CA LYS A 168 -10.31 -6.50 15.23
C LYS A 168 -8.96 -6.59 15.92
N ALA A 169 -8.99 -6.96 17.19
CA ALA A 169 -7.79 -7.25 17.96
C ALA A 169 -6.94 -8.29 17.22
N ARG A 170 -5.64 -8.01 17.04
CA ARG A 170 -4.69 -9.01 16.54
C ARG A 170 -4.25 -9.89 17.73
N THR A 171 -3.69 -11.09 17.47
CA THR A 171 -3.42 -12.16 18.46
C THR A 171 -2.76 -11.74 19.78
N LEU A 172 -2.01 -10.63 19.80
CA LEU A 172 -1.32 -10.10 20.98
C LEU A 172 -2.09 -8.99 21.72
N GLN A 173 -3.20 -8.51 21.17
CA GLN A 173 -4.10 -7.53 21.76
C GLN A 173 -5.30 -8.25 22.36
N ARG A 174 -5.65 -7.95 23.62
CA ARG A 174 -6.83 -8.53 24.29
C ARG A 174 -8.14 -7.91 23.81
N ASN A 175 -8.13 -6.61 23.54
CA ASN A 175 -9.31 -5.83 23.21
C ASN A 175 -9.24 -5.35 21.76
N HIS A 176 -10.39 -5.11 21.16
CA HIS A 176 -10.52 -4.43 19.87
C HIS A 176 -10.01 -2.98 19.97
N ARG A 177 -9.82 -2.32 18.83
CA ARG A 177 -9.38 -0.92 18.78
C ARG A 177 -10.33 -0.10 17.94
N ASP A 178 -10.72 1.06 18.42
CA ASP A 178 -11.42 2.06 17.63
C ASP A 178 -10.64 3.37 17.60
N MET A 179 -10.94 4.22 16.63
CA MET A 179 -10.44 5.59 16.57
C MET A 179 -11.51 6.50 15.97
N CYS A 180 -11.61 7.71 16.52
CA CYS A 180 -12.38 8.82 15.97
C CYS A 180 -11.40 9.94 15.63
N VAL A 181 -11.34 10.34 14.35
CA VAL A 181 -10.36 11.30 13.85
C VAL A 181 -11.01 12.31 12.92
N VAL A 182 -10.49 13.54 12.91
CA VAL A 182 -10.69 14.49 11.82
C VAL A 182 -9.61 14.23 10.78
N VAL A 183 -9.99 14.24 9.51
CA VAL A 183 -9.13 13.95 8.35
C VAL A 183 -9.14 15.15 7.43
N SER A 184 -8.00 15.46 6.80
CA SER A 184 -7.89 16.41 5.69
C SER A 184 -7.05 15.81 4.57
N THR A 185 -7.47 16.03 3.33
CA THR A 185 -6.76 15.62 2.12
C THR A 185 -6.54 16.81 1.21
N ASP A 186 -5.45 16.79 0.45
CA ASP A 186 -5.23 17.74 -0.64
C ASP A 186 -4.09 17.29 -1.57
N VAL A 187 -4.02 17.93 -2.74
CA VAL A 187 -2.86 17.90 -3.63
C VAL A 187 -2.47 19.33 -3.98
N ILE A 188 -1.18 19.62 -3.86
CA ILE A 188 -0.55 20.91 -4.09
C ILE A 188 0.46 20.73 -5.22
N GLN A 189 0.28 21.47 -6.31
CA GLN A 189 1.23 21.56 -7.39
C GLN A 189 2.12 22.79 -7.18
N HIS A 190 3.43 22.60 -7.30
CA HIS A 190 4.40 23.67 -7.15
C HIS A 190 4.83 24.22 -8.52
N PRO A 191 5.26 25.49 -8.60
CA PRO A 191 5.71 26.10 -9.85
C PRO A 191 6.95 25.43 -10.47
N ASP A 192 7.74 24.70 -9.68
CA ASP A 192 8.90 23.93 -10.13
C ASP A 192 8.53 22.59 -10.79
N GLY A 193 7.24 22.27 -10.89
CA GLY A 193 6.72 21.02 -11.44
C GLY A 193 6.61 19.90 -10.41
N SER A 194 7.13 20.08 -9.20
CA SER A 194 6.93 19.11 -8.13
C SER A 194 5.49 19.11 -7.63
N THR A 195 5.03 17.96 -7.16
CA THR A 195 3.68 17.78 -6.64
C THR A 195 3.75 17.14 -5.26
N VAL A 196 2.98 17.69 -4.33
CA VAL A 196 2.87 17.21 -2.95
C VAL A 196 1.42 16.90 -2.65
N GLY A 197 1.16 15.76 -2.04
CA GLY A 197 -0.18 15.35 -1.63
C GLY A 197 -0.17 14.91 -0.18
N TYR A 198 -1.29 15.08 0.50
CA TYR A 198 -1.44 14.58 1.85
C TYR A 198 -2.82 14.00 2.14
N CYS A 199 -2.84 13.08 3.09
CA CYS A 199 -4.03 12.66 3.82
C CYS A 199 -3.64 12.60 5.29
N VAL A 200 -3.94 13.65 6.05
CA VAL A 200 -3.57 13.79 7.46
C VAL A 200 -4.80 13.57 8.32
N TRP A 201 -4.60 12.98 9.49
CA TRP A 201 -5.63 12.85 10.49
C TRP A 201 -5.10 13.01 11.91
N ASP A 202 -6.00 13.47 12.77
CA ASP A 202 -5.75 13.68 14.18
C ASP A 202 -6.97 13.26 15.00
N SER A 203 -6.75 12.64 16.17
CA SER A 203 -7.86 12.24 17.03
C SER A 203 -8.64 13.45 17.51
N LEU A 204 -9.97 13.34 17.50
CA LEU A 204 -10.84 14.46 17.87
C LEU A 204 -10.49 14.97 19.27
N ASN A 205 -10.12 16.24 19.38
CA ASN A 205 -9.81 16.88 20.65
C ASN A 205 -10.99 17.73 21.14
N LEU A 206 -12.11 17.06 21.46
CA LEU A 206 -13.30 17.73 21.99
C LEU A 206 -13.51 17.31 23.46
N PRO A 207 -13.89 18.24 24.35
CA PRO A 207 -14.26 17.92 25.73
C PRO A 207 -15.34 16.81 25.80
N ASP A 208 -16.29 16.85 24.86
CA ASP A 208 -17.40 15.92 24.73
C ASP A 208 -17.08 14.67 23.88
N VAL A 209 -15.88 14.52 23.31
CA VAL A 209 -15.48 13.25 22.64
C VAL A 209 -15.32 12.10 23.64
N SER A 210 -15.20 12.43 24.93
CA SER A 210 -15.38 11.49 26.05
C SER A 210 -16.77 10.84 26.06
N GLN A 211 -17.76 11.42 25.37
CA GLN A 211 -19.14 10.92 25.25
C GLN A 211 -19.37 9.98 24.05
N PHE A 212 -18.39 9.81 23.14
CA PHE A 212 -18.45 8.69 22.19
C PHE A 212 -18.18 7.41 22.97
N ASN A 213 -19.25 6.79 23.48
CA ASN A 213 -19.22 5.54 24.22
C ASN A 213 -18.27 4.58 23.52
N VAL A 214 -17.13 4.30 24.16
CA VAL A 214 -16.20 3.29 23.67
C VAL A 214 -16.95 1.96 23.77
N PRO A 215 -17.21 1.27 22.64
CA PRO A 215 -18.03 0.07 22.69
C PRO A 215 -17.39 -0.97 23.62
N GLN A 216 -18.21 -1.79 24.26
CA GLN A 216 -17.70 -2.82 25.17
C GLN A 216 -16.70 -3.73 24.44
N GLY A 217 -15.53 -3.95 25.06
CA GLY A 217 -14.45 -4.74 24.45
C GLY A 217 -13.54 -3.96 23.50
N PHE A 218 -13.75 -2.65 23.33
CA PHE A 218 -12.86 -1.76 22.58
C PHE A 218 -11.97 -0.92 23.50
N ILE A 219 -10.84 -0.47 22.95
CA ILE A 219 -9.97 0.56 23.53
C ILE A 219 -9.80 1.65 22.47
N ARG A 220 -10.17 2.88 22.81
CA ARG A 220 -9.98 4.06 21.95
C ARG A 220 -8.50 4.34 21.76
N THR A 221 -8.06 4.25 20.53
CA THR A 221 -6.72 4.66 20.10
C THR A 221 -6.73 6.16 19.85
N ARG A 222 -5.79 6.88 20.48
CA ARG A 222 -5.51 8.28 20.16
C ARG A 222 -4.34 8.34 19.20
N MET A 223 -4.60 8.89 18.02
CA MET A 223 -3.60 9.16 16.99
C MET A 223 -3.38 10.67 16.91
N PHE A 224 -2.16 11.08 16.59
CA PHE A 224 -1.83 12.48 16.37
C PHE A 224 -0.88 12.66 15.21
N ARG A 225 -1.04 13.76 14.46
CA ARG A 225 -0.18 14.14 13.31
C ARG A 225 0.17 12.95 12.43
N SER A 226 -0.83 12.11 12.17
CA SER A 226 -0.70 10.83 11.47
C SER A 226 -1.25 11.01 10.08
N GLY A 227 -0.76 10.25 9.11
CA GLY A 227 -1.18 10.50 7.75
C GLY A 227 -0.31 9.90 6.68
N TYR A 228 -0.68 10.16 5.45
CA TYR A 228 0.16 9.97 4.28
C TYR A 228 0.70 11.32 3.84
N PHE A 229 2.00 11.34 3.59
CA PHE A 229 2.68 12.38 2.85
C PHE A 229 3.18 11.78 1.54
N VAL A 230 2.88 12.42 0.42
CA VAL A 230 3.15 11.92 -0.92
C VAL A 230 3.85 13.01 -1.70
N GLN A 231 4.93 12.68 -2.41
CA GLN A 231 5.71 13.67 -3.14
C GLN A 231 6.28 13.09 -4.41
N ASN A 232 6.18 13.84 -5.51
CA ASN A 232 6.90 13.59 -6.75
C ASN A 232 7.66 14.86 -7.13
N SER A 233 8.91 14.73 -7.58
CA SER A 233 9.74 15.90 -7.93
C SER A 233 9.35 16.56 -9.26
N GLY A 234 8.53 15.91 -10.09
CA GLY A 234 8.21 16.38 -11.44
C GLY A 234 9.28 16.04 -12.49
N GLU A 235 10.43 15.53 -12.05
CA GLU A 235 11.52 15.14 -12.95
C GLU A 235 11.14 13.93 -13.81
N PRO A 236 11.57 13.87 -15.09
CA PRO A 236 11.26 12.74 -15.96
C PRO A 236 11.69 11.40 -15.36
N GLY A 237 10.72 10.49 -15.17
CA GLY A 237 10.96 9.16 -14.60
C GLY A 237 11.09 9.13 -13.07
N ALA A 238 10.84 10.24 -12.38
CA ALA A 238 10.83 10.27 -10.92
C ALA A 238 9.69 9.42 -10.35
N LEU A 239 10.05 8.52 -9.42
CA LEU A 239 9.07 7.77 -8.64
C LEU A 239 8.44 8.68 -7.57
N THR A 240 7.17 8.42 -7.29
CA THR A 240 6.43 9.09 -6.22
C THR A 240 6.80 8.48 -4.87
N LYS A 241 7.35 9.29 -3.97
CA LYS A 241 7.59 8.96 -2.55
C LYS A 241 6.26 8.88 -1.82
N VAL A 242 6.04 7.81 -1.05
CA VAL A 242 4.87 7.66 -0.17
C VAL A 242 5.36 7.37 1.24
N ALA A 243 5.10 8.29 2.16
CA ALA A 243 5.40 8.15 3.56
C ALA A 243 4.12 7.97 4.37
N TYR A 244 4.03 6.87 5.11
CA TYR A 244 2.96 6.64 6.07
C TYR A 244 3.46 6.93 7.49
N ILE A 245 2.92 8.00 8.09
CA ILE A 245 3.28 8.58 9.37
C ILE A 245 2.26 8.15 10.43
N VAL A 246 2.77 7.71 11.58
CA VAL A 246 1.97 7.22 12.70
C VAL A 246 2.45 7.88 13.98
N GLY A 247 1.63 8.76 14.55
CA GLY A 247 1.75 9.24 15.93
C GLY A 247 0.64 8.59 16.77
N ILE A 248 1.01 7.90 17.84
CA ILE A 248 0.07 7.17 18.71
C ILE A 248 0.41 7.40 20.19
N GLU A 249 -0.62 7.56 21.01
CA GLU A 249 -0.48 7.56 22.47
C GLU A 249 -0.53 6.11 22.99
N ALA A 250 0.54 5.66 23.64
CA ALA A 250 0.80 4.24 23.88
C ALA A 250 -0.08 3.58 24.96
N GLY A 251 -1.02 4.31 25.57
CA GLY A 251 -2.02 3.75 26.48
C GLY A 251 -1.44 2.86 27.60
N GLY A 252 -0.28 3.25 28.16
CA GLY A 252 0.39 2.56 29.27
C GLY A 252 1.47 1.54 28.90
N LEU A 253 1.70 1.24 27.62
CA LEU A 253 2.86 0.46 27.19
C LEU A 253 4.09 1.37 26.99
N ALA A 254 5.30 0.89 27.30
CA ALA A 254 6.52 1.67 27.07
C ALA A 254 6.67 2.02 25.56
N PRO A 255 6.97 3.29 25.20
CA PRO A 255 7.03 3.76 23.80
C PRO A 255 7.84 2.87 22.86
N ARG A 256 9.00 2.38 23.30
CA ARG A 256 9.87 1.52 22.47
C ARG A 256 9.23 0.17 22.13
N LEU A 257 8.45 -0.41 23.04
CA LEU A 257 7.72 -1.65 22.80
C LEU A 257 6.55 -1.41 21.85
N THR A 258 5.87 -0.26 22.00
CA THR A 258 4.83 0.24 21.09
C THR A 258 5.38 0.36 19.67
N THR A 259 6.48 1.07 19.46
CA THR A 259 7.10 1.22 18.12
C THR A 259 7.44 -0.15 17.51
N ARG A 260 8.15 -1.01 18.26
CA ARG A 260 8.57 -2.32 17.75
C ARG A 260 7.40 -3.21 17.35
N TYR A 261 6.28 -3.08 18.06
CA TYR A 261 5.07 -3.83 17.74
C TYR A 261 4.32 -3.25 16.53
N TYR A 262 4.08 -1.94 16.51
CA TYR A 262 3.24 -1.32 15.48
C TYR A 262 3.96 -1.13 14.15
N MET A 263 5.24 -0.77 14.16
CA MET A 263 6.00 -0.39 12.97
C MET A 263 5.93 -1.41 11.82
N PRO A 264 6.17 -2.72 12.02
CA PRO A 264 6.05 -3.69 10.92
C PRO A 264 4.61 -3.81 10.36
N ARG A 265 3.59 -3.65 11.22
CA ARG A 265 2.17 -3.78 10.83
C ARG A 265 1.72 -2.60 9.97
N PHE A 266 2.19 -1.40 10.29
CA PHE A 266 1.93 -0.22 9.46
C PHE A 266 2.73 -0.25 8.15
N GLY A 267 3.93 -0.86 8.16
CA GLY A 267 4.66 -1.22 6.95
C GLY A 267 3.84 -2.14 6.02
N GLU A 268 3.21 -3.20 6.56
CA GLU A 268 2.32 -4.07 5.78
C GLU A 268 1.15 -3.30 5.13
N VAL A 269 0.60 -2.29 5.83
CA VAL A 269 -0.47 -1.44 5.28
C VAL A 269 0.04 -0.63 4.08
N LEU A 270 1.22 -0.02 4.21
CA LEU A 270 1.84 0.70 3.10
C LEU A 270 2.12 -0.25 1.91
N SER A 271 2.66 -1.44 2.15
CA SER A 271 2.87 -2.45 1.10
C SER A 271 1.56 -2.81 0.37
N ARG A 272 0.43 -2.96 1.08
CA ARG A 272 -0.87 -3.25 0.46
C ARG A 272 -1.34 -2.10 -0.44
N ILE A 273 -1.13 -0.85 -0.02
CA ILE A 273 -1.45 0.34 -0.83
C ILE A 273 -0.61 0.38 -2.10
N ILE A 274 0.71 0.26 -1.98
CA ILE A 274 1.63 0.29 -3.13
C ILE A 274 1.31 -0.87 -4.10
N ALA A 275 1.05 -2.06 -3.58
CA ALA A 275 0.62 -3.20 -4.39
C ALA A 275 -0.73 -2.97 -5.07
N HIS A 276 -1.68 -2.32 -4.40
CA HIS A 276 -2.98 -1.98 -5.01
C HIS A 276 -2.83 -0.96 -6.14
N LEU A 277 -2.04 0.11 -5.93
CA LEU A 277 -1.76 1.11 -6.96
C LEU A 277 -1.07 0.49 -8.17
N ARG A 278 -0.07 -0.37 -7.95
CA ARG A 278 0.60 -1.12 -9.02
C ARG A 278 -0.37 -2.01 -9.79
N ARG A 279 -1.32 -2.67 -9.12
CA ARG A 279 -2.35 -3.49 -9.77
C ARG A 279 -3.34 -2.65 -10.59
N ARG A 280 -3.75 -1.48 -10.08
CA ARG A 280 -4.69 -0.58 -10.81
C ARG A 280 -4.11 -0.02 -12.10
N GLN A 281 -2.79 0.13 -12.16
CA GLN A 281 -2.10 0.54 -13.38
C GLN A 281 -2.28 -0.49 -14.53
N LEU A 282 -2.58 -1.75 -14.21
CA LEU A 282 -2.84 -2.78 -15.21
C LEU A 282 -4.32 -2.77 -15.62
N ASP A 283 -4.70 -1.84 -16.50
CA ASP A 283 -6.05 -1.79 -17.04
C ASP A 283 -6.28 -2.92 -18.07
N PRO A 284 -7.15 -3.90 -17.78
CA PRO A 284 -7.41 -5.00 -18.71
C PRO A 284 -7.98 -4.55 -20.06
N SER A 285 -8.62 -3.38 -20.12
CA SER A 285 -9.13 -2.80 -21.36
C SER A 285 -8.02 -2.37 -22.32
N THR A 286 -6.82 -2.11 -21.79
CA THR A 286 -5.64 -1.72 -22.58
C THR A 286 -4.82 -2.91 -23.07
N PHE A 287 -5.18 -4.13 -22.68
CA PHE A 287 -4.43 -5.31 -23.07
C PHE A 287 -4.59 -5.60 -24.55
N VAL A 288 -3.49 -6.00 -25.16
CA VAL A 288 -3.46 -6.41 -26.55
C VAL A 288 -4.21 -7.72 -26.70
N SER A 289 -5.11 -7.80 -27.67
CA SER A 289 -5.85 -9.02 -27.96
C SER A 289 -4.89 -10.18 -28.25
N PRO A 290 -5.15 -11.42 -27.79
CA PRO A 290 -4.32 -12.58 -28.12
C PRO A 290 -4.08 -12.80 -29.61
N SER A 291 -4.99 -12.34 -30.48
CA SER A 291 -4.84 -12.39 -31.93
C SER A 291 -3.74 -11.48 -32.48
N GLU A 292 -3.35 -10.45 -31.74
CA GLU A 292 -2.34 -9.46 -32.12
C GLU A 292 -0.98 -9.73 -31.45
N TRP A 293 -0.89 -10.79 -30.64
CA TRP A 293 0.35 -11.18 -29.99
C TRP A 293 1.37 -11.67 -30.99
N THR A 294 2.65 -11.37 -30.72
CA THR A 294 3.73 -11.87 -31.55
C THR A 294 3.85 -13.38 -31.33
N ASP A 295 3.92 -14.15 -32.43
CA ASP A 295 4.06 -15.60 -32.36
C ASP A 295 5.42 -15.95 -31.72
N LYS A 296 5.36 -16.67 -30.60
CA LYS A 296 6.52 -17.16 -29.86
C LYS A 296 7.52 -17.93 -30.73
N ARG A 297 7.06 -18.58 -31.81
CA ARG A 297 7.89 -19.41 -32.69
C ARG A 297 8.73 -18.59 -33.67
N MET A 298 8.27 -17.39 -34.00
CA MET A 298 8.89 -16.51 -34.99
C MET A 298 9.98 -15.61 -34.40
N VAL A 299 10.13 -15.61 -33.07
CA VAL A 299 11.04 -14.71 -32.36
C VAL A 299 12.27 -15.47 -31.84
N GLU A 300 13.44 -14.98 -32.21
CA GLU A 300 14.74 -15.53 -31.79
C GLU A 300 15.33 -14.82 -30.56
N PHE A 301 14.91 -13.58 -30.29
CA PHE A 301 15.43 -12.74 -29.20
C PHE A 301 14.30 -12.20 -28.31
N CYS A 302 14.51 -12.15 -27.00
CA CYS A 302 13.57 -11.50 -26.08
C CYS A 302 13.34 -10.05 -26.51
N GLN A 303 12.09 -9.67 -26.78
CA GLN A 303 11.75 -8.33 -27.23
C GLN A 303 11.84 -7.27 -26.12
N CYS A 304 12.14 -7.67 -24.88
CA CYS A 304 12.39 -6.77 -23.76
C CYS A 304 13.89 -6.55 -23.50
N CYS A 305 14.70 -7.62 -23.40
CA CYS A 305 16.12 -7.53 -23.03
C CYS A 305 17.08 -7.95 -24.14
N THR A 306 16.58 -8.28 -25.34
CA THR A 306 17.35 -8.75 -26.51
C THR A 306 18.14 -10.04 -26.30
N LYS A 307 17.98 -10.73 -25.17
CA LYS A 307 18.62 -12.03 -24.93
C LYS A 307 18.10 -13.07 -25.93
N HIS A 308 19.00 -13.71 -26.66
CA HIS A 308 18.67 -14.79 -27.58
C HIS A 308 18.04 -15.98 -26.84
N PHE A 309 16.98 -16.58 -27.40
CA PHE A 309 16.26 -17.71 -26.80
C PHE A 309 17.00 -19.05 -26.92
N GLY A 310 18.18 -19.08 -27.56
CA GLY A 310 19.02 -20.26 -27.74
C GLY A 310 18.70 -21.03 -29.04
N ALA A 311 19.72 -21.64 -29.64
CA ALA A 311 19.64 -22.30 -30.95
C ALA A 311 18.95 -23.69 -30.94
N VAL A 312 18.66 -24.24 -29.76
CA VAL A 312 18.06 -25.57 -29.64
C VAL A 312 16.55 -25.42 -29.49
N LYS A 313 15.82 -25.45 -30.62
CA LYS A 313 14.34 -25.49 -30.70
C LYS A 313 13.70 -26.63 -29.90
N LEU A 314 14.50 -27.59 -29.43
CA LEU A 314 14.10 -28.79 -28.67
C LEU A 314 14.14 -28.58 -27.15
N LEU A 315 14.83 -27.55 -26.65
CA LEU A 315 14.76 -27.15 -25.24
C LEU A 315 13.77 -25.99 -25.20
N ASP A 316 12.57 -26.28 -24.72
CA ASP A 316 11.46 -25.34 -24.59
C ASP A 316 11.84 -24.21 -23.60
N THR A 317 12.73 -23.31 -24.02
CA THR A 317 13.09 -22.11 -23.27
C THR A 317 11.81 -21.34 -23.09
N ARG A 318 11.32 -21.27 -21.86
CA ARG A 318 9.98 -20.74 -21.57
C ARG A 318 9.86 -19.33 -22.14
N ARG A 319 9.13 -19.22 -23.25
CA ARG A 319 8.76 -17.98 -23.94
C ARG A 319 7.37 -17.58 -23.45
N TYR A 320 7.24 -16.32 -23.06
CA TYR A 320 5.99 -15.75 -22.56
C TYR A 320 5.56 -14.63 -23.48
N ASN A 321 4.25 -14.36 -23.57
CA ASN A 321 3.76 -13.12 -24.16
C ASN A 321 3.40 -12.17 -23.04
N CYS A 322 3.74 -10.89 -23.20
CA CYS A 322 3.23 -9.82 -22.36
C CYS A 322 1.79 -9.49 -22.76
N VAL A 323 0.82 -9.52 -21.83
CA VAL A 323 -0.57 -9.16 -22.15
C VAL A 323 -0.73 -7.67 -22.50
N SER A 324 0.14 -6.81 -21.98
CA SER A 324 0.07 -5.35 -22.19
C SER A 324 0.60 -4.91 -23.56
N CYS A 325 1.61 -5.59 -24.14
CA CYS A 325 2.17 -5.19 -25.45
C CYS A 325 2.19 -6.30 -26.50
N GLY A 326 1.87 -7.55 -26.16
CA GLY A 326 1.89 -8.70 -27.07
C GLY A 326 3.28 -9.29 -27.37
N ASP A 327 4.35 -8.67 -26.87
CA ASP A 327 5.75 -9.06 -27.15
C ASP A 327 6.14 -10.41 -26.53
N VAL A 328 7.03 -11.14 -27.21
CA VAL A 328 7.63 -12.39 -26.74
C VAL A 328 8.85 -12.09 -25.85
N ILE A 329 8.81 -12.59 -24.62
CA ILE A 329 9.80 -12.30 -23.59
C ILE A 329 10.35 -13.57 -22.93
N CYS A 330 11.55 -13.45 -22.36
CA CYS A 330 12.17 -14.51 -21.57
C CYS A 330 11.63 -14.56 -20.14
N HIS A 331 11.88 -15.67 -19.46
CA HIS A 331 11.49 -15.86 -18.06
C HIS A 331 11.96 -14.73 -17.13
N ALA A 332 13.18 -14.20 -17.33
CA ALA A 332 13.72 -13.13 -16.49
C ALA A 332 12.98 -11.79 -16.68
N CYS A 333 12.37 -11.57 -17.84
CA CYS A 333 11.57 -10.38 -18.12
C CYS A 333 10.08 -10.59 -17.85
N HIS A 334 9.65 -11.81 -17.52
CA HIS A 334 8.24 -12.16 -17.33
C HIS A 334 7.86 -12.06 -15.85
N HIS A 335 6.87 -11.21 -15.56
CA HIS A 335 6.26 -11.07 -14.26
C HIS A 335 4.81 -11.51 -14.32
N VAL A 336 4.34 -12.12 -13.23
CA VAL A 336 2.94 -12.47 -13.05
C VAL A 336 2.33 -11.45 -12.11
N GLU A 337 1.28 -10.77 -12.56
CA GLU A 337 0.56 -9.77 -11.79
C GLU A 337 -0.90 -10.21 -11.63
N GLU A 338 -1.52 -9.86 -10.49
CA GLU A 338 -2.95 -10.09 -10.28
C GLU A 338 -3.76 -8.87 -10.70
N ILE A 339 -4.76 -9.07 -11.53
CA ILE A 339 -5.69 -8.03 -11.97
C ILE A 339 -7.11 -8.30 -11.48
N GLU A 340 -7.83 -7.22 -11.25
CA GLU A 340 -9.24 -7.23 -10.89
C GLU A 340 -10.05 -7.03 -12.19
N LEU A 341 -10.83 -8.05 -12.58
CA LEU A 341 -11.75 -7.97 -13.71
C LEU A 341 -13.14 -7.58 -13.21
N PRO A 342 -13.85 -6.66 -13.89
CA PRO A 342 -15.24 -6.33 -13.53
C PRO A 342 -16.11 -7.60 -13.47
N GLY A 343 -16.61 -7.94 -12.28
CA GLY A 343 -17.52 -9.06 -12.05
C GLY A 343 -16.89 -10.46 -11.89
N ALA A 344 -15.55 -10.59 -11.82
CA ALA A 344 -14.88 -11.89 -11.67
C ALA A 344 -13.85 -11.93 -10.52
N ARG A 345 -13.35 -13.14 -10.19
CA ARG A 345 -12.24 -13.33 -9.24
C ARG A 345 -10.94 -12.75 -9.82
N ASN A 346 -10.01 -12.38 -8.94
CA ASN A 346 -8.64 -12.01 -9.29
C ASN A 346 -8.07 -13.03 -10.29
N THR A 347 -7.56 -12.52 -11.41
CA THR A 347 -6.93 -13.34 -12.46
C THR A 347 -5.46 -12.96 -12.55
N SER A 348 -4.59 -13.95 -12.72
CA SER A 348 -3.17 -13.71 -12.91
C SER A 348 -2.84 -13.53 -14.40
N VAL A 349 -2.07 -12.50 -14.73
CA VAL A 349 -1.63 -12.19 -16.10
C VAL A 349 -0.13 -12.02 -16.19
N GLY A 350 0.43 -12.39 -17.35
CA GLY A 350 1.86 -12.26 -17.63
C GLY A 350 2.18 -10.91 -18.27
N ILE A 351 3.06 -10.13 -17.65
CA ILE A 351 3.52 -8.82 -18.16
C ILE A 351 5.04 -8.79 -18.27
N CYS A 352 5.57 -8.03 -19.23
CA CYS A 352 7.01 -7.80 -19.31
C CYS A 352 7.46 -6.73 -18.31
N VAL A 353 8.71 -6.81 -17.85
CA VAL A 353 9.31 -5.80 -16.98
C VAL A 353 9.18 -4.38 -17.55
N GLY A 354 9.28 -4.19 -18.86
CA GLY A 354 9.13 -2.86 -19.48
C GLY A 354 7.71 -2.29 -19.42
N CYS A 355 6.68 -3.10 -19.64
CA CYS A 355 5.28 -2.66 -19.50
C CYS A 355 4.87 -2.54 -18.03
N LYS A 356 5.54 -3.29 -17.15
CA LYS A 356 5.39 -3.16 -15.70
C LYS A 356 5.95 -1.84 -15.18
N THR A 357 6.97 -1.27 -15.83
CA THR A 357 7.62 -0.02 -15.38
C THR A 357 7.17 1.24 -16.15
N ASN A 358 6.65 1.09 -17.37
CA ASN A 358 6.26 2.22 -18.23
C ASN A 358 4.75 2.19 -18.51
N ASN A 359 3.93 2.45 -17.50
CA ASN A 359 2.48 2.42 -17.65
C ASN A 359 1.87 3.69 -18.28
N THR A 360 2.63 4.45 -19.08
CA THR A 360 2.07 5.53 -19.89
C THR A 360 1.56 4.97 -21.22
N SER A 361 0.24 4.90 -21.33
CA SER A 361 -0.49 4.55 -22.54
C SER A 361 -0.13 5.48 -23.71
N SER A 362 0.58 4.97 -24.71
CA SER A 362 0.21 5.04 -26.14
C SER A 362 1.31 4.40 -26.99
N ARG A 363 0.92 3.88 -28.16
CA ARG A 363 1.80 3.32 -29.20
C ARG A 363 2.94 4.29 -29.55
N SER A 364 4.08 4.21 -28.87
CA SER A 364 5.34 4.63 -29.48
C SER A 364 5.84 3.47 -30.33
N SER A 365 5.99 3.76 -31.62
CA SER A 365 6.50 2.89 -32.68
C SER A 365 7.56 1.88 -32.21
N ARG A 366 7.54 0.68 -32.81
CA ARG A 366 8.48 -0.45 -32.64
C ARG A 366 9.98 -0.11 -32.88
N LEU A 367 10.35 1.17 -32.93
CA LEU A 367 11.67 1.69 -33.30
C LEU A 367 12.30 2.61 -32.23
N SER A 368 11.59 3.01 -31.16
CA SER A 368 12.11 3.98 -30.18
C SER A 368 12.55 3.38 -28.82
N ARG A 369 12.35 2.07 -28.57
CA ARG A 369 12.71 1.42 -27.29
C ARG A 369 14.21 1.18 -27.06
N TRP A 370 15.09 1.55 -27.99
CA TRP A 370 16.50 1.11 -27.99
C TRP A 370 17.53 2.08 -27.40
N SER A 371 17.14 3.22 -26.84
CA SER A 371 18.12 4.20 -26.33
C SER A 371 18.46 4.08 -24.83
N SER A 372 17.69 3.36 -24.01
CA SER A 372 17.84 3.47 -22.55
C SER A 372 18.65 2.36 -21.86
N TRP A 373 18.84 1.19 -22.49
CA TRP A 373 19.44 0.02 -21.79
C TRP A 373 20.90 -0.27 -22.19
N GLY A 374 21.54 0.66 -22.90
CA GLY A 374 22.84 0.48 -23.52
C GLY A 374 24.06 0.89 -22.69
N THR A 375 24.00 0.98 -21.35
CA THR A 375 25.22 1.20 -20.55
C THR A 375 25.06 0.67 -19.12
N SER A 376 25.55 -0.54 -18.85
CA SER A 376 26.20 -0.96 -17.59
C SER A 376 26.30 -2.49 -17.53
N PHE A 377 27.20 -3.06 -18.32
CA PHE A 377 27.81 -4.35 -18.00
C PHE A 377 29.29 -4.27 -18.39
N SER A 378 30.09 -3.63 -17.53
CA SER A 378 31.54 -3.81 -17.57
C SER A 378 31.83 -5.20 -16.98
N SER A 379 32.34 -6.07 -17.84
CA SER A 379 32.88 -7.38 -17.49
C SER A 379 34.19 -7.20 -16.72
N ASP A 380 34.17 -7.50 -15.43
CA ASP A 380 35.39 -7.70 -14.65
C ASP A 380 36.15 -8.89 -15.22
N SER A 381 37.31 -8.58 -15.78
CA SER A 381 38.25 -9.55 -16.32
C SER A 381 39.15 -10.00 -15.17
N THR A 382 39.11 -11.30 -14.90
CA THR A 382 40.03 -11.99 -13.99
C THR A 382 41.49 -11.83 -14.46
N GLU A 383 42.30 -11.06 -13.74
CA GLU A 383 43.76 -11.11 -13.88
C GLU A 383 44.35 -12.09 -12.86
N SER A 384 44.93 -13.16 -13.41
CA SER A 384 45.69 -14.17 -12.68
C SER A 384 47.05 -13.63 -12.24
N SER A 385 47.46 -14.05 -11.04
CA SER A 385 48.74 -13.77 -10.41
C SER A 385 49.95 -14.15 -11.27
N THR A 386 50.94 -13.25 -11.32
CA THR A 386 52.35 -13.66 -11.43
C THR A 386 53.21 -12.92 -10.42
N ARG A 387 53.89 -13.76 -9.64
CA ARG A 387 54.76 -13.51 -8.50
C ARG A 387 56.15 -13.12 -9.00
N SER A 388 56.71 -12.03 -8.50
CA SER A 388 58.15 -11.74 -8.59
C SER A 388 58.64 -11.17 -7.27
N LEU A 389 59.64 -11.86 -6.68
CA LEU A 389 60.37 -11.49 -5.46
C LEU A 389 61.64 -10.68 -5.83
N PRO A 390 62.36 -10.10 -4.85
CA PRO A 390 63.02 -8.81 -4.96
C PRO A 390 64.50 -8.87 -5.36
N VAL A 391 65.01 -7.72 -5.81
CA VAL A 391 66.39 -7.24 -5.55
C VAL A 391 66.28 -5.79 -5.10
#